data_AF-A0AAW4WBD9-F1
#
_entry.id   AF-A0AAW4WBD9-F1
#
_cell.length_a   1.000
_cell.length_b   1.000
_cell.length_c   1.000
_cell.angle_alpha   90.00
_cell.angle_beta   90.00
_cell.angle_gamma   90.00
#
_symmetry.space_group_name_H-M   'P 1'
#
loop_
_entity.id
_entity.type
_entity.pdbx_description
1 polymer ?
#
loop_
_entity_poly.entity_id
_entity_poly.type
_entity_poly.pdbx_seq_one_letter_code
_entity_poly.pdbx_strand_id
1 'polypeptide(L)'
;MACYNLGDYICESRKQLGITQEELAFGICSTGTLSKIENGFVVPKRKNYEAIMQRLGKTMGICNIHATAEEMELYAYMRQLVHAVANNDMKGSRELWQRQPEHKQEDKLTRQFFSYIKAVLDSKEGVRPELVYAKLEEALHLTHPAGLANLVQKRMFTFEEINIINSMAVQKQRLGERKQALRIWMQLSDYLEVRKVDDEEKEKVYPMILYNEANLLYEMEIYREALELCNKGIDYCTRSNKYMVLPYLLLCKSGILKWMEQPEEAMDVQQCAEHLFQVFENHNAKPGEPILIAL
;
A
#
# COMPACT_ATOMS: atom_id res chain seq x y z
N MET A 1 -15.18 -24.62 16.93
CA MET A 1 -14.20 -23.57 16.58
C MET A 1 -13.75 -22.94 17.88
N ALA A 2 -12.47 -23.04 18.24
CA ALA A 2 -11.95 -22.39 19.43
C ALA A 2 -12.02 -20.88 19.20
N CYS A 3 -12.84 -20.18 19.99
CA CYS A 3 -12.86 -18.73 20.01
C CYS A 3 -11.59 -18.31 20.76
N TYR A 4 -10.49 -18.12 20.05
CA TYR A 4 -9.28 -17.55 20.65
C TYR A 4 -9.64 -16.16 21.15
N ASN A 5 -9.28 -15.86 22.40
CA ASN A 5 -9.35 -14.50 22.88
C ASN A 5 -8.39 -13.67 22.01
N LEU A 6 -8.89 -12.58 21.45
CA LEU A 6 -8.14 -11.64 20.62
C LEU A 6 -6.77 -11.31 21.21
N GLY A 7 -6.73 -11.08 22.53
CA GLY A 7 -5.51 -10.74 23.26
C GLY A 7 -4.46 -11.86 23.20
N ASP A 8 -4.89 -13.09 23.44
CA ASP A 8 -4.02 -14.27 23.39
C ASP A 8 -3.45 -14.48 21.98
N TYR A 9 -4.31 -14.35 20.96
CA TYR A 9 -3.88 -14.49 19.57
C TYR A 9 -2.82 -13.46 19.17
N ILE A 10 -3.01 -12.18 19.53
CA ILE A 10 -2.03 -11.10 19.29
C ILE A 10 -0.71 -11.41 20.02
N CYS A 11 -0.80 -11.81 21.30
CA CYS A 11 0.36 -12.12 22.14
C CYS A 11 1.17 -13.30 21.60
N GLU A 12 0.51 -14.39 21.21
CA GLU A 12 1.12 -15.58 20.63
C GLU A 12 1.78 -15.27 19.28
N SER A 13 1.05 -14.60 18.38
CA SER A 13 1.56 -14.20 17.06
C SER A 13 2.81 -13.33 17.20
N ARG A 14 2.77 -12.34 18.10
CA ARG A 14 3.93 -11.47 18.38
C ARG A 14 5.13 -12.27 18.89
N LYS A 15 4.93 -13.19 19.84
CA LYS A 15 5.99 -14.04 20.40
C LYS A 15 6.58 -14.99 19.35
N GLN A 16 5.77 -15.56 18.47
CA GLN A 16 6.23 -16.42 17.38
C GLN A 16 7.13 -15.66 16.38
N LEU A 17 6.88 -14.36 16.19
CA LEU A 17 7.72 -13.49 15.38
C LEU A 17 8.95 -12.93 16.12
N GLY A 18 9.06 -13.16 17.44
CA GLY A 18 10.17 -12.66 18.26
C GLY A 18 10.15 -11.15 18.50
N ILE A 19 8.97 -10.51 18.43
CA ILE A 19 8.81 -9.05 18.44
C ILE A 19 8.42 -8.57 19.85
N THR A 20 8.88 -7.39 20.27
CA THR A 20 8.48 -6.81 21.57
C THR A 20 7.16 -6.05 21.49
N GLN A 21 6.55 -5.77 22.65
CA GLN A 21 5.33 -4.95 22.68
C GLN A 21 5.60 -3.52 22.21
N GLU A 22 6.78 -2.97 22.50
CA GLU A 22 7.25 -1.66 22.04
C GLU A 22 7.31 -1.60 20.52
N GLU A 23 7.90 -2.61 19.89
CA GLU A 23 8.02 -2.69 18.44
C GLU A 23 6.64 -2.79 17.78
N LEU A 24 5.74 -3.64 18.30
CA LEU A 24 4.40 -3.80 17.74
C LEU A 24 3.53 -2.56 17.93
N ALA A 25 3.56 -1.95 19.11
CA ALA A 25 2.76 -0.77 19.43
C ALA A 25 3.26 0.52 18.76
N PHE A 26 4.53 0.57 18.32
CA PHE A 26 5.22 1.77 17.86
C PHE A 26 4.39 2.62 16.88
N GLY A 27 3.97 3.82 17.26
CA GLY A 27 3.22 4.69 16.35
C GLY A 27 1.74 4.35 16.17
N ILE A 28 1.25 3.22 16.70
CA ILE A 28 -0.16 2.80 16.71
C ILE A 28 -0.81 3.19 18.05
N CYS A 29 -0.24 2.71 19.16
CA CYS A 29 -0.75 2.95 20.51
C CYS A 29 0.38 2.93 21.54
N SER A 30 0.08 3.15 22.82
CA SER A 30 1.09 3.00 23.87
C SER A 30 1.39 1.52 24.15
N THR A 31 2.60 1.21 24.60
CA THR A 31 2.99 -0.14 25.05
C THR A 31 2.04 -0.69 26.12
N GLY A 32 1.65 0.17 27.08
CA GLY A 32 0.67 -0.17 28.10
C GLY A 32 -0.73 -0.48 27.53
N THR A 33 -1.15 0.21 26.47
CA THR A 33 -2.40 -0.09 25.77
C THR A 33 -2.33 -1.47 25.10
N LEU A 34 -1.25 -1.76 24.36
CA LEU A 34 -1.06 -3.07 23.75
C LEU A 34 -1.01 -4.19 24.80
N SER A 35 -0.31 -3.98 25.91
CA SER A 35 -0.28 -4.94 27.01
C SER A 35 -1.68 -5.21 27.58
N LYS A 36 -2.50 -4.18 27.77
CA LYS A 36 -3.91 -4.36 28.20
C LYS A 36 -4.76 -5.10 27.16
N ILE A 37 -4.50 -4.91 25.87
CA ILE A 37 -5.16 -5.65 24.79
C ILE A 37 -4.76 -7.12 24.83
N GLU A 38 -3.45 -7.43 24.90
CA GLU A 38 -2.93 -8.80 24.97
C GLU A 38 -3.48 -9.57 26.18
N ASN A 39 -3.74 -8.89 27.30
CA ASN A 39 -4.32 -9.49 28.50
C ASN A 39 -5.86 -9.44 28.56
N GLY A 40 -6.54 -8.97 27.51
CA GLY A 40 -8.00 -8.92 27.42
C GLY A 40 -8.69 -7.85 28.28
N PHE A 41 -7.95 -6.89 28.86
CA PHE A 41 -8.51 -5.79 29.66
C PHE A 41 -9.10 -4.67 28.81
N VAL A 42 -8.68 -4.53 27.55
CA VAL A 42 -9.12 -3.48 26.64
C VAL A 42 -9.40 -4.06 25.27
N VAL A 43 -10.58 -3.76 24.70
CA VAL A 43 -10.88 -4.02 23.30
C VAL A 43 -10.31 -2.88 22.45
N PRO A 44 -9.44 -3.16 21.45
CA PRO A 44 -8.90 -2.12 20.59
C PRO A 44 -9.98 -1.53 19.68
N LYS A 45 -9.85 -0.24 19.36
CA LYS A 45 -10.57 0.38 18.24
C LYS A 45 -10.25 -0.35 16.94
N ARG A 46 -11.20 -0.34 15.98
CA ARG A 46 -11.07 -1.09 14.73
C ARG A 46 -9.75 -0.82 13.99
N LYS A 47 -9.39 0.45 13.89
CA LYS A 47 -8.20 0.89 13.17
C LYS A 47 -6.89 0.48 13.84
N ASN A 48 -6.86 0.46 15.17
CA ASN A 48 -5.70 0.00 15.91
C ASN A 48 -5.52 -1.51 15.75
N TYR A 49 -6.62 -2.27 15.79
CA TYR A 49 -6.58 -3.71 15.52
C TYR A 49 -6.07 -3.98 14.11
N GLU A 50 -6.57 -3.26 13.10
CA GLU A 50 -6.11 -3.36 11.71
C GLU A 50 -4.61 -3.11 11.58
N ALA A 51 -4.11 -2.01 12.14
CA ALA A 51 -2.68 -1.71 12.11
C ALA A 51 -1.82 -2.76 12.84
N ILE A 52 -2.28 -3.29 13.98
CA ILE A 52 -1.59 -4.36 14.71
C ILE A 52 -1.53 -5.64 13.88
N MET A 53 -2.64 -6.04 13.25
CA MET A 53 -2.72 -7.26 12.46
C MET A 53 -1.88 -7.18 11.19
N GLN A 54 -1.92 -6.05 10.48
CA GLN A 54 -1.03 -5.79 9.35
C GLN A 54 0.44 -5.90 9.77
N ARG A 55 0.81 -5.36 10.94
CA ARG A 55 2.16 -5.52 11.47
C ARG A 55 2.48 -6.94 11.89
N LEU A 56 1.54 -7.73 12.37
CA LEU A 56 1.75 -9.16 12.59
C LEU A 56 1.80 -9.96 11.28
N GLY A 57 1.47 -9.32 10.15
CA GLY A 57 1.33 -9.99 8.86
C GLY A 57 0.15 -10.96 8.87
N LYS A 58 -0.92 -10.64 9.61
CA LYS A 58 -2.08 -11.51 9.84
C LYS A 58 -3.36 -10.91 9.30
N THR A 59 -4.23 -11.76 8.76
CA THR A 59 -5.53 -11.33 8.25
C THR A 59 -6.50 -10.98 9.38
N MET A 60 -7.33 -9.97 9.15
CA MET A 60 -8.31 -9.49 10.13
C MET A 60 -9.44 -10.49 10.42
N GLY A 61 -9.66 -11.46 9.51
CA GLY A 61 -10.76 -12.43 9.59
C GLY A 61 -10.62 -13.47 10.70
N ILE A 62 -9.49 -13.49 11.41
CA ILE A 62 -9.17 -14.49 12.44
C ILE A 62 -9.90 -14.18 13.76
N CYS A 63 -10.03 -12.90 14.12
CA CYS A 63 -10.78 -12.47 15.30
C CYS A 63 -11.76 -11.36 14.94
N ASN A 64 -13.03 -11.57 15.28
CA ASN A 64 -14.05 -10.53 15.17
C ASN A 64 -13.93 -9.57 16.35
N ILE A 65 -13.74 -8.30 16.06
CA ILE A 65 -13.87 -7.23 17.05
C ILE A 65 -15.20 -6.52 16.88
N HIS A 66 -15.81 -6.12 17.99
CA HIS A 66 -16.98 -5.26 17.94
C HIS A 66 -16.52 -3.84 17.57
N ALA A 67 -17.06 -3.33 16.46
CA ALA A 67 -16.86 -1.96 16.02
C ALA A 67 -18.13 -1.15 16.26
N THR A 68 -18.01 0.12 16.64
CA THR A 68 -19.18 1.00 16.80
C THR A 68 -19.76 1.38 15.44
N ALA A 69 -21.00 1.89 15.43
CA ALA A 69 -21.62 2.40 14.21
C ALA A 69 -20.77 3.52 13.59
N GLU A 70 -20.24 4.42 14.42
CA GLU A 70 -19.40 5.54 13.96
C GLU A 70 -18.08 5.06 13.35
N GLU A 71 -17.45 4.03 13.91
CA GLU A 71 -16.23 3.41 13.36
C GLU A 71 -16.50 2.76 12.00
N MET A 72 -17.63 2.07 11.86
CA MET A 72 -18.02 1.42 10.61
C MET A 72 -18.38 2.44 9.52
N GLU A 73 -19.07 3.52 9.86
CA GLU A 73 -19.33 4.63 8.94
C GLU A 73 -18.04 5.28 8.44
N LEU A 74 -17.11 5.56 9.35
CA LEU A 74 -15.82 6.15 8.99
C LEU A 74 -15.03 5.21 8.08
N TYR A 75 -14.98 3.92 8.41
CA TYR A 75 -14.31 2.91 7.60
C TYR A 75 -14.93 2.79 6.19
N ALA A 76 -16.26 2.76 6.10
CA ALA A 76 -16.96 2.71 4.82
C ALA A 76 -16.66 3.94 3.96
N TYR A 77 -16.69 5.14 4.56
CA TYR A 77 -16.32 6.38 3.89
C TYR A 77 -14.87 6.37 3.39
N MET A 78 -13.92 5.95 4.24
CA MET A 78 -12.51 5.85 3.86
C MET A 78 -12.30 4.90 2.68
N ARG A 79 -12.97 3.74 2.66
CA ARG A 79 -12.90 2.80 1.53
C ARG A 79 -13.48 3.38 0.25
N GLN A 80 -14.62 4.08 0.33
CA GLN A 80 -15.19 4.75 -0.84
C GLN A 80 -14.24 5.79 -1.41
N LEU A 81 -13.58 6.55 -0.53
CA LEU A 81 -12.60 7.56 -0.92
C LEU A 81 -11.35 6.92 -1.57
N VAL A 82 -10.78 5.86 -0.99
CA VAL A 82 -9.66 5.12 -1.61
C VAL A 82 -10.05 4.60 -2.99
N HIS A 83 -11.23 3.99 -3.12
CA HIS A 83 -11.72 3.45 -4.37
C HIS A 83 -11.85 4.53 -5.46
N ALA A 84 -12.44 5.69 -5.13
CA ALA A 84 -12.56 6.80 -6.07
C ALA A 84 -11.17 7.34 -6.50
N VAL A 85 -10.25 7.50 -5.55
CA VAL A 85 -8.90 8.04 -5.82
C VAL A 85 -8.09 7.07 -6.68
N ALA A 86 -8.14 5.78 -6.38
CA ALA A 86 -7.37 4.76 -7.08
C ALA A 86 -7.87 4.53 -8.51
N ASN A 87 -9.19 4.62 -8.74
CA ASN A 87 -9.79 4.57 -10.08
C ASN A 87 -9.69 5.89 -10.87
N ASN A 88 -8.91 6.86 -10.39
CA ASN A 88 -8.76 8.18 -11.01
C ASN A 88 -10.10 8.94 -11.22
N ASP A 89 -11.14 8.64 -10.44
CA ASP A 89 -12.38 9.42 -10.43
C ASP A 89 -12.17 10.74 -9.67
N MET A 90 -11.58 11.72 -10.34
CA MET A 90 -11.23 13.01 -9.74
C MET A 90 -12.47 13.81 -9.31
N LYS A 91 -13.60 13.63 -9.99
CA LYS A 91 -14.85 14.31 -9.63
C LYS A 91 -15.42 13.72 -8.35
N GLY A 92 -15.64 12.40 -8.32
CA GLY A 92 -16.15 11.72 -7.14
C GLY A 92 -15.21 11.84 -5.93
N SER A 93 -13.89 11.78 -6.16
CA SER A 93 -12.90 11.99 -5.09
C SER A 93 -13.00 13.40 -4.49
N ARG A 94 -13.22 14.45 -5.29
CA ARG A 94 -13.39 15.83 -4.80
C ARG A 94 -14.68 16.01 -4.02
N GLU A 95 -15.78 15.46 -4.53
CA GLU A 95 -17.09 15.51 -3.86
C GLU A 95 -17.05 14.78 -2.51
N LEU A 96 -16.42 13.59 -2.46
CA LEU A 96 -16.21 12.86 -1.21
C LEU A 96 -15.32 13.66 -0.25
N TRP A 97 -14.21 14.22 -0.73
CA TRP A 97 -13.28 15.01 0.07
C TRP A 97 -13.96 16.23 0.71
N GLN A 98 -14.82 16.94 -0.01
CA GLN A 98 -15.58 18.08 0.52
C GLN A 98 -16.55 17.70 1.65
N ARG A 99 -16.98 16.44 1.69
CA ARG A 99 -17.91 15.90 2.69
C ARG A 99 -17.21 15.10 3.79
N GLN A 100 -15.89 15.28 3.95
CA GLN A 100 -15.12 14.55 4.94
C GLN A 100 -15.63 14.78 6.37
N PRO A 101 -15.67 13.74 7.23
CA PRO A 101 -16.10 13.88 8.61
C PRO A 101 -14.96 14.45 9.48
N GLU A 102 -14.73 15.77 9.42
CA GLU A 102 -13.60 16.45 10.08
C GLU A 102 -13.52 16.17 11.59
N HIS A 103 -14.68 16.14 12.26
CA HIS A 103 -14.80 15.83 13.68
C HIS A 103 -14.37 14.39 14.04
N LYS A 104 -14.23 13.48 13.07
CA LYS A 104 -13.80 12.09 13.30
C LYS A 104 -12.28 11.90 13.14
N GLN A 105 -11.50 12.96 12.90
CA GLN A 105 -10.04 12.90 12.71
C GLN A 105 -9.23 13.04 14.01
N GLU A 106 -9.77 12.57 15.14
CA GLU A 106 -9.11 12.78 16.43
C GLU A 106 -7.88 11.89 16.63
N ASP A 107 -7.91 10.66 16.11
CA ASP A 107 -6.82 9.72 16.28
C ASP A 107 -5.75 9.84 15.19
N LYS A 108 -4.55 9.40 15.59
CA LYS A 108 -3.31 9.51 14.83
C LYS A 108 -3.34 8.77 13.49
N LEU A 109 -3.90 7.56 13.45
CA LEU A 109 -3.97 6.75 12.24
C LEU A 109 -4.99 7.33 11.25
N THR A 110 -6.05 7.96 11.76
CA THR A 110 -7.03 8.71 10.95
C THR A 110 -6.45 9.97 10.35
N ARG A 111 -5.71 10.76 11.11
CA ARG A 111 -4.98 11.91 10.54
C ARG A 111 -3.99 11.49 9.46
N GLN A 112 -3.21 10.44 9.69
CA GLN A 112 -2.28 9.92 8.68
C GLN A 112 -2.98 9.57 7.37
N PHE A 113 -4.09 8.84 7.45
CA PHE A 113 -4.85 8.46 6.26
C PHE A 113 -5.31 9.69 5.47
N PHE A 114 -5.94 10.67 6.13
CA PHE A 114 -6.44 11.87 5.45
C PHE A 114 -5.30 12.72 4.86
N SER A 115 -4.19 12.88 5.60
CA SER A 115 -2.98 13.55 5.09
C SER A 115 -2.42 12.84 3.85
N TYR A 116 -2.35 11.51 3.86
CA TYR A 116 -1.93 10.71 2.72
C TYR A 116 -2.83 10.89 1.50
N ILE A 117 -4.15 10.72 1.67
CA ILE A 117 -5.11 10.88 0.57
C ILE A 117 -5.04 12.29 -0.01
N LYS A 118 -4.90 13.32 0.83
CA LYS A 118 -4.74 14.69 0.35
C LYS A 118 -3.50 14.84 -0.52
N ALA A 119 -2.37 14.28 -0.10
CA ALA A 119 -1.14 14.32 -0.87
C ALA A 119 -1.28 13.58 -2.22
N VAL A 120 -1.97 12.43 -2.25
CA VAL A 120 -2.26 11.70 -3.51
C VAL A 120 -3.15 12.52 -4.44
N LEU A 121 -4.19 13.18 -3.91
CA LEU A 121 -5.05 14.06 -4.69
C LEU A 121 -4.25 15.24 -5.28
N ASP A 122 -3.45 15.91 -4.46
CA ASP A 122 -2.58 17.01 -4.90
C ASP A 122 -1.62 16.54 -6.00
N SER A 123 -1.06 15.33 -5.86
CA SER A 123 -0.20 14.70 -6.87
C SER A 123 -0.90 14.44 -8.21
N LYS A 124 -2.20 14.12 -8.18
CA LYS A 124 -3.03 13.89 -9.37
C LYS A 124 -3.51 15.20 -9.99
N GLU A 125 -3.66 16.25 -9.20
CA GLU A 125 -4.01 17.61 -9.63
C GLU A 125 -2.80 18.41 -10.17
N GLY A 126 -1.60 17.82 -10.18
CA GLY A 126 -0.40 18.45 -10.73
C GLY A 126 0.29 19.43 -9.79
N VAL A 127 0.04 19.33 -8.48
CA VAL A 127 0.84 20.06 -7.48
C VAL A 127 2.30 19.63 -7.59
N ARG A 128 3.21 20.60 -7.39
CA ARG A 128 4.66 20.38 -7.48
C ARG A 128 5.12 19.18 -6.64
N PRO A 129 5.91 18.24 -7.21
CA PRO A 129 6.29 17.00 -6.50
C PRO A 129 7.01 17.23 -5.17
N GLU A 130 7.77 18.31 -5.01
CA GLU A 130 8.45 18.66 -3.75
C GLU A 130 7.45 18.94 -2.61
N LEU A 131 6.36 19.64 -2.94
CA LEU A 131 5.31 19.96 -1.97
C LEU A 131 4.50 18.72 -1.60
N VAL A 132 4.24 17.85 -2.57
CA VAL A 132 3.58 16.55 -2.34
C VAL A 132 4.45 15.66 -1.47
N TYR A 133 5.76 15.58 -1.76
CA TYR A 133 6.71 14.81 -0.97
C TYR A 133 6.75 15.27 0.49
N ALA A 134 6.82 16.58 0.73
CA ALA A 134 6.80 17.14 2.09
C ALA A 134 5.53 16.72 2.86
N LYS A 135 4.35 16.78 2.22
CA LYS A 135 3.09 16.33 2.84
C LYS A 135 3.08 14.83 3.14
N LEU A 136 3.64 14.01 2.25
CA LEU A 136 3.78 12.57 2.46
C LEU A 136 4.72 12.26 3.61
N GLU A 137 5.83 12.99 3.72
CA GLU A 137 6.79 12.87 4.82
C GLU A 137 6.15 13.26 6.16
N GLU A 138 5.39 14.36 6.21
CA GLU A 138 4.59 14.74 7.38
C GLU A 138 3.58 13.66 7.77
N ALA A 139 2.88 13.08 6.80
CA ALA A 139 1.93 11.98 7.03
C ALA A 139 2.61 10.72 7.58
N LEU A 140 3.79 10.38 7.06
CA LEU A 140 4.60 9.26 7.57
C LEU A 140 5.08 9.54 9.00
N HIS A 141 5.56 10.75 9.28
CA HIS A 141 6.07 11.14 10.59
C HIS A 141 5.05 11.11 11.71
N LEU A 142 3.75 11.11 11.39
CA LEU A 142 2.72 10.81 12.36
C LEU A 142 3.04 9.44 12.98
N THR A 143 2.89 8.32 12.27
CA THR A 143 3.12 6.98 12.87
C THR A 143 4.58 6.58 12.93
N HIS A 144 5.46 7.25 12.19
CA HIS A 144 6.83 6.82 11.98
C HIS A 144 7.83 7.99 12.09
N PRO A 145 8.08 8.55 13.29
CA PRO A 145 8.81 9.81 13.47
C PRO A 145 10.26 9.85 12.94
N ALA A 146 10.91 8.69 12.79
CA ALA A 146 12.26 8.62 12.25
C ALA A 146 12.30 8.53 10.70
N GLY A 147 11.14 8.58 10.04
CA GLY A 147 11.02 8.59 8.58
C GLY A 147 11.62 7.35 7.92
N LEU A 148 12.15 7.53 6.71
CA LEU A 148 12.73 6.46 5.88
C LEU A 148 14.14 6.01 6.32
N ALA A 149 14.74 6.69 7.31
CA ALA A 149 16.05 6.32 7.82
C ALA A 149 16.00 4.90 8.42
N ASN A 150 16.70 3.96 7.78
CA ASN A 150 16.78 2.54 8.15
C ASN A 150 15.52 1.69 7.85
N LEU A 151 14.83 1.95 6.72
CA LEU A 151 13.70 1.15 6.18
C LEU A 151 13.88 -0.37 6.35
N VAL A 152 15.11 -0.88 6.15
CA VAL A 152 15.39 -2.34 6.07
C VAL A 152 15.67 -2.99 7.43
N GLN A 153 16.07 -2.23 8.46
CA GLN A 153 16.77 -2.89 9.57
C GLN A 153 15.89 -3.43 10.71
N LYS A 154 14.74 -2.85 11.08
CA LYS A 154 13.94 -3.34 12.23
C LYS A 154 12.46 -2.95 12.24
N ARG A 155 11.90 -2.47 11.14
CA ARG A 155 10.61 -1.75 11.19
C ARG A 155 9.49 -2.48 10.50
N MET A 156 8.34 -2.52 11.16
CA MET A 156 7.10 -3.09 10.64
C MET A 156 6.23 -1.96 10.13
N PHE A 157 5.83 -2.06 8.87
CA PHE A 157 4.97 -1.09 8.22
C PHE A 157 3.52 -1.59 8.17
N THR A 158 2.58 -0.67 8.42
CA THR A 158 1.19 -0.81 7.99
C THR A 158 1.10 -0.62 6.48
N PHE A 159 -0.03 -0.98 5.86
CA PHE A 159 -0.25 -0.72 4.44
C PHE A 159 -0.35 0.76 4.12
N GLU A 160 -0.93 1.56 5.01
CA GLU A 160 -0.91 3.01 4.87
C GLU A 160 0.53 3.52 4.83
N GLU A 161 1.41 3.05 5.71
CA GLU A 161 2.84 3.41 5.69
C GLU A 161 3.50 2.97 4.37
N ILE A 162 3.27 1.74 3.89
CA ILE A 162 3.80 1.25 2.59
C ILE A 162 3.31 2.11 1.42
N ASN A 163 2.02 2.45 1.40
CA ASN A 163 1.41 3.28 0.36
C ASN A 163 1.96 4.72 0.37
N ILE A 164 2.21 5.28 1.56
CA ILE A 164 2.88 6.58 1.71
C ILE A 164 4.31 6.50 1.15
N ILE A 165 5.10 5.50 1.57
CA ILE A 165 6.49 5.32 1.13
C ILE A 165 6.56 5.10 -0.39
N ASN A 166 5.64 4.31 -0.95
CA ASN A 166 5.49 4.14 -2.39
C ASN A 166 5.21 5.48 -3.10
N SER A 167 4.26 6.27 -2.59
CA SER A 167 3.96 7.60 -3.14
C SER A 167 5.15 8.57 -3.03
N MET A 168 5.95 8.46 -1.97
CA MET A 168 7.20 9.24 -1.83
C MET A 168 8.21 8.86 -2.92
N ALA A 169 8.35 7.57 -3.24
CA ALA A 169 9.19 7.10 -4.35
C ALA A 169 8.71 7.63 -5.71
N VAL A 170 7.40 7.64 -5.95
CA VAL A 170 6.81 8.25 -7.15
C VAL A 170 7.17 9.73 -7.25
N GLN A 171 7.08 10.51 -6.15
CA GLN A 171 7.49 11.91 -6.20
C GLN A 171 8.98 12.07 -6.48
N LYS A 172 9.84 11.21 -5.90
CA LYS A 172 11.28 11.20 -6.19
C LYS A 172 11.57 10.90 -7.66
N GLN A 173 10.84 9.98 -8.28
CA GLN A 173 10.94 9.74 -9.72
C GLN A 173 10.54 10.98 -10.53
N ARG A 174 9.41 11.62 -10.17
CA ARG A 174 8.92 12.85 -10.83
C ARG A 174 9.89 14.03 -10.71
N LEU A 175 10.69 14.08 -9.64
CA LEU A 175 11.78 15.04 -9.44
C LEU A 175 13.04 14.71 -10.26
N GLY A 176 13.07 13.60 -10.99
CA GLY A 176 14.24 13.11 -11.70
C GLY A 176 15.26 12.39 -10.80
N GLU A 177 14.96 12.22 -9.50
CA GLU A 177 15.80 11.51 -8.52
C GLU A 177 15.66 9.98 -8.66
N ARG A 178 15.77 9.45 -9.88
CA ARG A 178 15.50 8.04 -10.25
C ARG A 178 16.21 7.03 -9.35
N LYS A 179 17.51 7.24 -9.06
CA LYS A 179 18.28 6.34 -8.18
C LYS A 179 17.72 6.28 -6.75
N GLN A 180 17.17 7.38 -6.24
CA GLN A 180 16.57 7.41 -4.91
C GLN A 180 15.21 6.71 -4.91
N ALA A 181 14.38 6.96 -5.92
CA ALA A 181 13.11 6.27 -6.11
C ALA A 181 13.29 4.75 -6.20
N LEU A 182 14.23 4.29 -7.04
CA LEU A 182 14.56 2.87 -7.19
C LEU A 182 15.00 2.25 -5.87
N ARG A 183 15.88 2.92 -5.10
CA ARG A 183 16.29 2.43 -3.77
C ARG A 183 15.12 2.26 -2.82
N ILE A 184 14.14 3.16 -2.83
CA ILE A 184 12.96 3.05 -1.97
C ILE A 184 12.12 1.82 -2.38
N TRP A 185 11.89 1.62 -3.69
CA TRP A 185 11.12 0.46 -4.15
C TRP A 185 11.82 -0.87 -3.88
N MET A 186 13.14 -0.97 -4.13
CA MET A 186 13.92 -2.15 -3.78
C MET A 186 13.79 -2.47 -2.28
N GLN A 187 13.89 -1.46 -1.41
CA GLN A 187 13.73 -1.64 0.03
C GLN A 187 12.33 -2.11 0.43
N LEU A 188 11.27 -1.61 -0.23
CA LEU A 188 9.90 -2.07 -0.02
C LEU A 188 9.70 -3.52 -0.53
N SER A 189 10.29 -3.84 -1.67
CA SER A 189 10.25 -5.19 -2.25
C SER A 189 10.96 -6.19 -1.34
N ASP A 190 12.19 -5.90 -0.91
CA ASP A 190 12.94 -6.69 0.06
C ASP A 190 12.17 -6.87 1.37
N TYR A 191 11.57 -5.80 1.89
CA TYR A 191 10.75 -5.84 3.10
C TYR A 191 9.57 -6.80 2.96
N LEU A 192 8.87 -6.77 1.81
CA LEU A 192 7.73 -7.65 1.54
C LEU A 192 8.15 -9.10 1.25
N GLU A 193 9.39 -9.35 0.84
CA GLU A 193 9.94 -10.68 0.56
C GLU A 193 10.50 -11.39 1.78
N VAL A 194 11.25 -10.67 2.61
CA VAL A 194 11.92 -11.25 3.80
C VAL A 194 10.93 -11.51 4.93
N ARG A 195 9.85 -10.73 5.00
CA ARG A 195 8.91 -10.78 6.12
C ARG A 195 7.87 -11.88 5.93
N LYS A 196 7.61 -12.63 7.00
CA LYS A 196 6.50 -13.60 7.08
C LYS A 196 5.16 -12.87 7.20
N VAL A 197 4.71 -12.31 6.10
CA VAL A 197 3.38 -11.71 5.93
C VAL A 197 2.49 -12.78 5.29
N ASP A 198 1.27 -12.97 5.79
CA ASP A 198 0.29 -13.84 5.14
C ASP A 198 0.10 -13.38 3.68
N ASP A 199 0.06 -14.32 2.73
CA ASP A 199 0.05 -14.01 1.29
C ASP A 199 -1.12 -13.07 0.91
N GLU A 200 -2.29 -13.25 1.51
CA GLU A 200 -3.48 -12.37 1.34
C GLU A 200 -3.22 -10.90 1.71
N GLU A 201 -2.35 -10.66 2.69
CA GLU A 201 -2.01 -9.32 3.15
C GLU A 201 -0.96 -8.69 2.21
N LYS A 202 0.05 -9.47 1.82
CA LYS A 202 1.07 -9.04 0.85
C LYS A 202 0.45 -8.72 -0.52
N GLU A 203 -0.63 -9.40 -0.88
CA GLU A 203 -1.36 -9.22 -2.13
C GLU A 203 -1.92 -7.83 -2.37
N LYS A 204 -2.23 -7.10 -1.31
CA LYS A 204 -2.88 -5.80 -1.41
C LYS A 204 -1.92 -4.72 -1.91
N VAL A 205 -0.61 -4.88 -1.74
CA VAL A 205 0.37 -3.83 -2.05
C VAL A 205 1.52 -4.31 -2.93
N TYR A 206 1.91 -5.57 -2.85
CA TYR A 206 3.15 -6.05 -3.49
C TYR A 206 3.15 -5.96 -5.03
N PRO A 207 2.07 -6.33 -5.76
CA PRO A 207 2.05 -6.16 -7.21
C PRO A 207 2.25 -4.72 -7.66
N MET A 208 1.72 -3.75 -6.90
CA MET A 208 1.90 -2.32 -7.17
C MET A 208 3.37 -1.91 -7.03
N ILE A 209 4.05 -2.39 -5.97
CA ILE A 209 5.49 -2.11 -5.76
C ILE A 209 6.32 -2.69 -6.91
N LEU A 210 6.07 -3.95 -7.29
CA LEU A 210 6.75 -4.61 -8.40
C LEU A 210 6.54 -3.86 -9.73
N TYR A 211 5.31 -3.43 -10.02
CA TYR A 211 5.02 -2.65 -11.23
C TYR A 211 5.79 -1.33 -11.24
N ASN A 212 5.75 -0.57 -10.15
CA ASN A 212 6.41 0.73 -10.10
C ASN A 212 7.93 0.62 -10.25
N GLU A 213 8.53 -0.38 -9.60
CA GLU A 213 9.94 -0.70 -9.72
C GLU A 213 10.30 -1.10 -11.16
N ALA A 214 9.55 -2.03 -11.76
CA ALA A 214 9.74 -2.48 -13.13
C ALA A 214 9.61 -1.33 -14.14
N ASN A 215 8.60 -0.47 -13.96
CA ASN A 215 8.37 0.68 -14.84
C ASN A 215 9.53 1.68 -14.77
N LEU A 216 10.10 1.94 -13.59
CA LEU A 216 11.28 2.79 -13.49
C LEU A 216 12.53 2.13 -14.08
N LEU A 217 12.74 0.83 -13.87
CA LEU A 217 13.85 0.10 -14.51
C LEU A 217 13.73 0.13 -16.04
N TYR A 218 12.51 -0.01 -16.56
CA TYR A 218 12.20 0.15 -17.97
C TYR A 218 12.55 1.55 -18.49
N GLU A 219 12.17 2.63 -17.78
CA GLU A 219 12.57 4.02 -18.10
C GLU A 219 14.09 4.27 -17.99
N MET A 220 14.79 3.43 -17.24
CA MET A 220 16.25 3.43 -17.09
C MET A 220 16.95 2.50 -18.08
N GLU A 221 16.21 1.87 -19.00
CA GLU A 221 16.72 0.94 -20.02
C GLU A 221 17.33 -0.35 -19.43
N ILE A 222 16.95 -0.70 -18.20
CA ILE A 222 17.37 -1.91 -17.49
C ILE A 222 16.30 -2.99 -17.72
N TYR A 223 16.26 -3.50 -18.95
CA TYR A 223 15.14 -4.29 -19.45
C TYR A 223 15.01 -5.69 -18.82
N ARG A 224 16.13 -6.36 -18.56
CA ARG A 224 16.12 -7.75 -18.08
C ARG A 224 15.51 -7.84 -16.68
N GLU A 225 16.00 -7.02 -15.76
CA GLU A 225 15.52 -6.93 -14.39
C GLU A 225 14.07 -6.42 -14.36
N ALA A 226 13.71 -5.45 -15.20
CA ALA A 226 12.32 -5.01 -15.34
C ALA A 226 11.39 -6.15 -15.76
N LEU A 227 11.80 -6.99 -16.72
CA LEU A 227 11.03 -8.13 -17.19
C LEU A 227 10.85 -9.20 -16.09
N GLU A 228 11.89 -9.46 -15.32
CA GLU A 228 11.85 -10.38 -14.17
C GLU A 228 10.81 -9.92 -13.13
N LEU A 229 10.80 -8.62 -12.80
CA LEU A 229 9.80 -8.03 -11.91
C LEU A 229 8.38 -8.06 -12.49
N CYS A 230 8.20 -7.77 -13.78
CA CYS A 230 6.91 -7.89 -14.45
C CYS A 230 6.37 -9.32 -14.36
N ASN A 231 7.18 -10.32 -14.70
CA ASN A 231 6.78 -11.72 -14.64
C ASN A 231 6.43 -12.15 -13.20
N LYS A 232 7.22 -11.71 -12.21
CA LYS A 232 6.93 -11.94 -10.78
C LYS A 232 5.60 -11.33 -10.36
N GLY A 233 5.32 -10.09 -10.77
CA GLY A 233 4.06 -9.41 -10.47
C GLY A 233 2.86 -10.10 -11.12
N ILE A 234 2.99 -10.53 -12.38
CA ILE A 234 1.95 -11.24 -13.13
C ILE A 234 1.62 -12.59 -12.45
N ASP A 235 2.64 -13.36 -12.12
CA ASP A 235 2.51 -14.63 -11.39
C ASP A 235 1.81 -14.43 -10.04
N TYR A 236 2.17 -13.36 -9.34
CA TYR A 236 1.55 -13.01 -8.08
C TYR A 236 0.06 -12.64 -8.24
N CYS A 237 -0.29 -11.79 -9.22
CA CYS A 237 -1.67 -11.42 -9.52
C CYS A 237 -2.55 -12.63 -9.90
N THR A 238 -1.99 -13.58 -10.66
CA THR A 238 -2.73 -14.77 -11.14
C THR A 238 -2.99 -15.78 -10.03
N ARG A 239 -2.01 -16.05 -9.16
CA ARG A 239 -2.18 -16.96 -8.01
C ARG A 239 -3.15 -16.43 -6.97
N SER A 240 -3.17 -15.12 -6.78
CA SER A 240 -3.99 -14.43 -5.76
C SER A 240 -5.40 -14.08 -6.21
N ASN A 241 -5.70 -14.21 -7.51
CA ASN A 241 -6.92 -13.67 -8.12
C ASN A 241 -7.09 -12.15 -7.90
N LYS A 242 -5.99 -11.40 -7.78
CA LYS A 242 -5.97 -9.94 -7.64
C LYS A 242 -5.47 -9.29 -8.93
N TYR A 243 -6.42 -8.93 -9.78
CA TYR A 243 -6.12 -8.54 -11.16
C TYR A 243 -5.99 -7.03 -11.39
N MET A 244 -6.24 -6.16 -10.40
CA MET A 244 -6.28 -4.71 -10.64
C MET A 244 -4.96 -4.12 -11.18
N VAL A 245 -3.81 -4.69 -10.78
CA VAL A 245 -2.47 -4.24 -11.25
C VAL A 245 -2.01 -5.02 -12.50
N LEU A 246 -2.63 -6.16 -12.80
CA LEU A 246 -2.21 -7.05 -13.89
C LEU A 246 -2.10 -6.34 -15.26
N PRO A 247 -3.05 -5.50 -15.69
CA PRO A 247 -2.96 -4.83 -16.99
C PRO A 247 -1.74 -3.89 -17.09
N TYR A 248 -1.36 -3.24 -15.99
CA TYR A 248 -0.20 -2.36 -15.94
C TYR A 248 1.10 -3.14 -16.09
N LEU A 249 1.21 -4.28 -15.41
CA LEU A 249 2.37 -5.19 -15.53
C LEU A 249 2.49 -5.77 -16.95
N LEU A 250 1.37 -6.14 -17.57
CA LEU A 250 1.35 -6.64 -18.95
C LEU A 250 1.79 -5.56 -19.95
N LEU A 251 1.31 -4.32 -19.82
CA LEU A 251 1.77 -3.23 -20.69
C LEU A 251 3.26 -2.93 -20.52
N CYS A 252 3.76 -2.93 -19.28
CA CYS A 252 5.19 -2.77 -19.01
C CYS A 252 6.00 -3.90 -19.67
N LYS A 253 5.57 -5.16 -19.49
CA LYS A 253 6.17 -6.33 -20.15
C LYS A 253 6.16 -6.20 -21.68
N SER A 254 5.03 -5.83 -22.27
CA SER A 254 4.92 -5.62 -23.72
C SER A 254 5.92 -4.57 -24.22
N GLY A 255 6.03 -3.45 -23.50
CA GLY A 255 7.03 -2.41 -23.80
C GLY A 255 8.45 -2.98 -23.83
N ILE A 256 8.82 -3.75 -22.80
CA ILE A 256 10.14 -4.40 -22.69
C ILE A 256 10.39 -5.39 -23.84
N LEU A 257 9.41 -6.24 -24.17
CA LEU A 257 9.53 -7.23 -25.24
C LEU A 257 9.77 -6.61 -26.61
N LYS A 258 9.20 -5.43 -26.89
CA LYS A 258 9.48 -4.69 -28.13
C LYS A 258 10.94 -4.29 -28.24
N TRP A 259 11.56 -3.86 -27.13
CA TRP A 259 12.99 -3.52 -27.09
C TRP A 259 13.89 -4.75 -27.19
N MET A 260 13.41 -5.91 -26.73
CA MET A 260 14.13 -7.18 -26.84
C MET A 260 13.95 -7.87 -28.20
N GLU A 261 13.41 -7.18 -29.20
CA GLU A 261 13.17 -7.70 -30.55
C GLU A 261 12.22 -8.92 -30.59
N GLN A 262 11.23 -8.94 -29.68
CA GLN A 262 10.17 -9.96 -29.62
C GLN A 262 8.78 -9.34 -29.91
N PRO A 263 8.54 -8.81 -31.13
CA PRO A 263 7.36 -8.01 -31.43
C PRO A 263 6.05 -8.81 -31.44
N GLU A 264 6.07 -10.09 -31.81
CA GLU A 264 4.89 -10.95 -31.81
C GLU A 264 4.37 -11.18 -30.38
N GLU A 265 5.24 -11.64 -29.48
CA GLU A 265 4.90 -11.82 -28.06
C GLU A 265 4.48 -10.49 -27.41
N ALA A 266 5.15 -9.39 -27.77
CA ALA A 266 4.79 -8.07 -27.26
C ALA A 266 3.37 -7.66 -27.65
N MET A 267 2.95 -7.96 -28.88
CA MET A 267 1.61 -7.63 -29.38
C MET A 267 0.54 -8.46 -28.66
N ASP A 268 0.77 -9.76 -28.47
CA ASP A 268 -0.16 -10.64 -27.76
C ASP A 268 -0.37 -10.18 -26.31
N VAL A 269 0.73 -9.87 -25.61
CA VAL A 269 0.71 -9.38 -24.23
C VAL A 269 -0.01 -8.02 -24.14
N GLN A 270 0.20 -7.14 -25.13
CA GLN A 270 -0.48 -5.84 -25.17
C GLN A 270 -1.99 -6.01 -25.33
N GLN A 271 -2.44 -6.86 -26.24
CA GLN A 271 -3.87 -7.13 -26.47
C GLN A 271 -4.54 -7.68 -25.20
N CYS A 272 -3.87 -8.60 -24.48
CA CYS A 272 -4.37 -9.07 -23.19
C CYS A 272 -4.57 -7.93 -22.19
N ALA A 273 -3.62 -6.99 -22.10
CA ALA A 273 -3.74 -5.85 -21.20
C ALA A 273 -4.90 -4.92 -21.57
N GLU A 274 -5.06 -4.61 -22.86
CA GLU A 274 -6.13 -3.74 -23.37
C GLU A 274 -7.51 -4.33 -23.08
N HIS A 275 -7.70 -5.64 -23.28
CA HIS A 275 -8.95 -6.31 -22.93
C HIS A 275 -9.26 -6.26 -21.44
N LEU A 276 -8.25 -6.45 -20.58
CA LEU A 276 -8.46 -6.35 -19.13
C LEU A 276 -8.83 -4.92 -18.70
N PHE A 277 -8.21 -3.89 -19.28
CA PHE A 277 -8.61 -2.50 -19.01
C PHE A 277 -10.07 -2.23 -19.41
N GLN A 278 -10.53 -2.80 -20.53
CA GLN A 278 -11.93 -2.70 -20.95
C GLN A 278 -12.86 -3.42 -19.96
N VAL A 279 -12.52 -4.63 -19.53
CA VAL A 279 -13.32 -5.41 -18.58
C VAL A 279 -13.41 -4.74 -17.21
N PHE A 280 -12.34 -4.11 -16.75
CA PHE A 280 -12.32 -3.42 -15.45
C PHE A 280 -12.97 -2.04 -15.48
N GLU A 281 -13.53 -1.61 -16.62
CA GLU A 281 -14.10 -0.27 -16.82
C GLU A 281 -13.14 0.85 -16.38
N ASN A 282 -11.83 0.58 -16.43
CA ASN A 282 -10.82 1.47 -15.90
C ASN A 282 -10.44 2.52 -16.96
N HIS A 283 -11.45 3.24 -17.44
CA HIS A 283 -11.34 4.21 -18.55
C HIS A 283 -10.42 5.40 -18.22
N ASN A 284 -10.12 5.61 -16.93
CA ASN A 284 -9.20 6.65 -16.46
C ASN A 284 -7.81 6.10 -16.11
N ALA A 285 -7.51 4.85 -16.48
CA ALA A 285 -6.17 4.30 -16.33
C ALA A 285 -5.17 5.11 -17.16
N LYS A 286 -3.98 5.32 -16.60
CA LYS A 286 -2.88 5.98 -17.28
C LYS A 286 -1.71 5.00 -17.41
N PRO A 287 -1.68 4.19 -18.48
CA PRO A 287 -0.56 3.30 -18.75
C PRO A 287 0.78 4.02 -18.70
N GLY A 288 1.77 3.42 -18.06
CA GLY A 288 3.13 3.96 -17.95
C GLY A 288 3.31 5.04 -16.87
N GLU A 289 2.24 5.51 -16.21
CA GLU A 289 2.38 6.26 -14.97
C GLU A 289 2.56 5.29 -13.78
N PRO A 290 3.40 5.64 -12.79
CA PRO A 290 3.49 4.92 -11.53
C PRO A 290 2.16 4.98 -10.74
N ILE A 291 1.81 3.87 -10.09
CA ILE A 291 0.62 3.76 -9.25
C ILE A 291 0.94 4.32 -7.85
N LEU A 292 0.20 5.34 -7.43
CA LEU A 292 0.37 5.99 -6.12
C LEU A 292 -0.27 5.20 -4.96
N ILE A 293 -1.41 4.55 -5.23
CA ILE A 293 -2.28 3.94 -4.22
C ILE A 293 -2.83 2.62 -4.75
N ALA A 294 -2.80 1.58 -3.93
CA ALA A 294 -3.40 0.28 -4.24
C ALA A 294 -4.90 0.25 -3.91
N LEU A 295 -5.65 -0.61 -4.63
CA LEU A 295 -7.09 -0.86 -4.44
C LEU A 295 -7.35 -1.99 -3.44
#